data_AF-A0A965AY09-F1
#
_entry.id   AF-A0A965AY09-F1
#
_cell.length_a   1.000
_cell.length_b   1.000
_cell.length_c   1.000
_cell.angle_alpha   90.00
_cell.angle_beta   90.00
_cell.angle_gamma   90.00
#
_symmetry.space_group_name_H-M   'P 1'
#
loop_
_entity.id
_entity.type
_entity.pdbx_description
1 polymer ?
#
loop_
_entity_poly.entity_id
_entity_poly.type
_entity_poly.pdbx_seq_one_letter_code
_entity_poly.pdbx_strand_id
1 'polypeptide(L)'
;MDINPILLASAIMVASTPILLAAIGELVVERAGVLNLGVEGMMITGAVIGFIAAHETESTTLGFMGAAVGGAVVSMIFGVLTQYLLTNHVATGLALTLFGVGLSALVGQGYQATNQVPVTKMPIPMLSDIPVLGPILFRHDGVVYL
;
A
#
# COMPACT_ATOMS: atom_id res chain seq x y z
N MET A 1 13.03 26.51 7.43
CA MET A 1 12.28 25.25 7.65
C MET A 1 13.26 24.31 8.31
N ASP A 2 13.24 24.20 9.63
CA ASP A 2 14.16 23.32 10.35
C ASP A 2 13.62 21.88 10.27
N ILE A 3 14.39 20.98 9.66
CA ILE A 3 14.02 19.57 9.55
C ILE A 3 14.20 18.94 10.93
N ASN A 4 13.10 18.57 11.58
CA ASN A 4 13.16 17.84 12.84
C ASN A 4 13.47 16.36 12.56
N PRO A 5 14.64 15.84 12.97
CA PRO A 5 15.05 14.47 12.65
C PRO A 5 14.10 13.41 13.24
N ILE A 6 13.41 13.72 14.33
CA ILE A 6 12.45 12.81 14.97
C ILE A 6 11.20 12.65 14.10
N LEU A 7 10.69 13.77 13.55
CA LEU A 7 9.55 13.73 12.64
C LEU A 7 9.91 13.08 11.31
N LEU A 8 11.13 13.30 10.82
CA LEU A 8 11.65 12.62 9.63
C LEU A 8 11.66 11.10 9.83
N ALA A 9 12.21 10.61 10.94
CA ALA A 9 12.24 9.18 11.26
C ALA A 9 10.83 8.58 11.34
N SER A 10 9.90 9.29 12.01
CA SER A 10 8.49 8.88 12.07
C SER A 10 7.84 8.80 10.69
N ALA A 11 8.10 9.76 9.79
CA ALA A 11 7.53 9.75 8.45
C ALA A 11 8.08 8.60 7.59
N ILE A 12 9.38 8.29 7.73
CA ILE A 12 10.02 7.16 7.04
C ILE A 12 9.38 5.84 7.49
N MET A 13 9.11 5.67 8.78
CA MET A 13 8.43 4.47 9.29
C MET A 13 7.09 4.26 8.59
N VAL A 14 6.20 5.27 8.62
CA VAL A 14 4.87 5.17 7.99
C VAL A 14 4.95 4.94 6.48
N ALA A 15 5.88 5.61 5.79
CA ALA A 15 6.02 5.47 4.34
C ALA A 15 6.64 4.12 3.91
N SER A 16 7.49 3.52 4.74
CA SER A 16 8.18 2.27 4.44
C SER A 16 7.34 1.02 4.72
N THR A 17 6.40 1.07 5.67
CA THR A 17 5.57 -0.08 6.04
C THR A 17 4.84 -0.73 4.86
N PRO A 18 4.11 0.00 3.98
CA PRO A 18 3.42 -0.63 2.85
C PRO A 18 4.39 -1.28 1.84
N ILE A 19 5.56 -0.66 1.65
CA ILE A 19 6.61 -1.18 0.77
C ILE A 19 7.20 -2.47 1.36
N LEU A 20 7.41 -2.51 2.68
CA LEU A 20 7.91 -3.69 3.36
C LEU A 20 6.92 -4.86 3.28
N LEU A 21 5.63 -4.60 3.48
CA LEU A 21 4.57 -5.61 3.32
C LEU A 21 4.54 -6.14 1.87
N ALA A 22 4.64 -5.26 0.88
CA ALA A 22 4.73 -5.67 -0.52
C ALA A 22 5.98 -6.51 -0.80
N ALA A 23 7.14 -6.12 -0.25
CA ALA A 23 8.39 -6.85 -0.41
C ALA A 23 8.34 -8.26 0.21
N ILE A 24 7.67 -8.44 1.35
CA ILE A 24 7.46 -9.77 1.95
C ILE A 24 6.60 -10.64 1.03
N GLY A 25 5.53 -10.09 0.46
CA GLY A 25 4.71 -10.79 -0.52
C GLY A 25 5.51 -11.17 -1.77
N GLU A 26 6.28 -10.23 -2.31
CA GLU A 26 7.12 -10.44 -3.49
C GLU A 26 8.21 -11.47 -3.24
N LEU A 27 8.79 -11.53 -2.04
CA LEU A 27 9.73 -12.59 -1.66
C LEU A 27 9.11 -13.97 -1.78
N VAL A 28 7.83 -14.15 -1.42
CA VAL A 28 7.12 -15.43 -1.60
C VAL A 28 6.94 -15.75 -3.09
N VAL A 29 6.59 -14.73 -3.90
CA VAL A 29 6.41 -14.86 -5.35
C VAL A 29 7.72 -15.27 -6.05
N GLU A 30 8.83 -14.63 -5.71
CA GLU A 30 10.16 -14.96 -6.23
C GLU A 30 10.59 -16.37 -5.83
N ARG A 31 10.26 -16.79 -4.60
CA ARG A 31 10.54 -18.16 -4.13
C ARG A 31 9.71 -19.22 -4.87
N ALA A 32 8.56 -18.84 -5.41
CA ALA A 32 7.76 -19.69 -6.29
C ALA A 32 8.25 -19.70 -7.75
N GLY A 33 9.34 -18.98 -8.07
CA GLY A 33 9.93 -18.93 -9.41
C GLY A 33 9.27 -17.93 -10.36
N VAL A 34 8.46 -17.00 -9.82
CA VAL A 34 7.80 -15.95 -10.60
C VAL A 34 8.45 -14.61 -10.26
N LEU A 35 8.74 -13.79 -11.29
CA LEU A 35 9.29 -12.44 -11.11
C LEU A 35 8.18 -11.43 -11.38
N ASN A 36 7.67 -10.74 -10.35
CA ASN A 36 6.54 -9.85 -10.50
C ASN A 36 6.95 -8.37 -10.36
N LEU A 37 7.44 -7.82 -11.49
CA LEU A 37 7.70 -6.38 -11.64
C LEU A 37 6.40 -5.54 -11.73
N GLY A 38 5.23 -6.18 -11.69
CA GLY A 38 3.91 -5.55 -11.70
C GLY A 38 3.41 -5.14 -10.31
N VAL A 39 4.17 -5.43 -9.24
CA VAL A 39 3.75 -5.19 -7.86
C VAL A 39 3.45 -3.71 -7.59
N GLU A 40 4.18 -2.79 -8.23
CA GLU A 40 3.92 -1.35 -8.10
C GLU A 40 2.53 -0.98 -8.66
N GLY A 41 2.15 -1.54 -9.82
CA GLY A 41 0.80 -1.39 -10.37
C GLY A 41 -0.29 -1.96 -9.46
N MET A 42 -0.03 -3.11 -8.85
CA MET A 42 -0.94 -3.74 -7.88
C MET A 42 -1.09 -2.87 -6.63
N MET A 43 0.00 -2.29 -6.12
CA MET A 43 -0.01 -1.40 -4.95
C MET A 43 -0.80 -0.12 -5.22
N ILE A 44 -0.54 0.58 -6.33
CA ILE A 44 -1.22 1.84 -6.65
C ILE A 44 -2.72 1.60 -6.89
N THR A 45 -3.07 0.50 -7.58
CA THR A 45 -4.47 0.13 -7.81
C THR A 45 -5.18 -0.26 -6.50
N GLY A 46 -4.52 -1.03 -5.63
CA GLY A 46 -5.04 -1.31 -4.29
C GLY A 46 -5.23 -0.03 -3.48
N ALA A 47 -4.26 0.88 -3.52
CA ALA A 47 -4.32 2.14 -2.78
C ALA A 47 -5.52 3.00 -3.18
N VAL A 48 -5.79 3.18 -4.47
CA VAL A 48 -6.94 3.98 -4.91
C VAL A 48 -8.28 3.31 -4.58
N ILE A 49 -8.38 1.99 -4.75
CA ILE A 49 -9.63 1.25 -4.44
C ILE A 49 -9.88 1.28 -2.94
N GLY A 50 -8.84 1.09 -2.13
CA GLY A 50 -8.95 1.18 -0.67
C GLY A 50 -9.29 2.58 -0.19
N PHE A 51 -8.71 3.61 -0.81
CA PHE A 51 -9.08 4.99 -0.51
C PHE A 51 -10.56 5.27 -0.79
N ILE A 52 -11.04 4.87 -1.98
CA ILE A 52 -12.45 5.03 -2.36
C ILE A 52 -13.36 4.27 -1.41
N ALA A 53 -13.03 3.01 -1.10
CA ALA A 53 -13.81 2.21 -0.15
C ALA A 53 -13.84 2.86 1.24
N ALA A 54 -12.70 3.35 1.75
CA ALA A 54 -12.65 4.06 3.01
C ALA A 54 -13.48 5.35 2.99
N HIS A 55 -13.43 6.09 1.88
CA HIS A 55 -14.14 7.36 1.71
C HIS A 55 -15.65 7.16 1.70
N GLU A 56 -16.15 6.24 0.87
CA GLU A 56 -17.59 6.01 0.72
C GLU A 56 -18.23 5.34 1.94
N THR A 57 -17.45 4.55 2.68
CA THR A 57 -17.96 3.80 3.86
C THR A 57 -17.62 4.46 5.18
N GLU A 58 -16.83 5.55 5.16
CA GLU A 58 -16.26 6.20 6.34
C GLU A 58 -15.51 5.23 7.29
N SER A 59 -15.03 4.10 6.76
CA SER A 59 -14.45 3.00 7.55
C SER A 59 -13.06 2.63 7.05
N THR A 60 -12.05 2.82 7.90
CA THR A 60 -10.66 2.47 7.60
C THR A 60 -10.50 0.96 7.35
N THR A 61 -11.23 0.11 8.08
CA THR A 61 -11.16 -1.35 7.91
C THR A 61 -11.68 -1.79 6.56
N LEU A 62 -12.81 -1.21 6.11
CA LEU A 62 -13.35 -1.48 4.78
C LEU A 62 -12.42 -0.92 3.68
N GLY A 63 -11.72 0.17 3.95
CA GLY A 63 -10.62 0.65 3.12
C GLY A 63 -9.51 -0.38 2.91
N PHE A 64 -8.99 -0.96 3.99
CA PHE A 64 -7.97 -2.01 3.90
C PHE A 64 -8.47 -3.26 3.16
N MET A 65 -9.72 -3.67 3.41
CA MET A 65 -10.33 -4.77 2.66
C MET A 65 -10.45 -4.44 1.16
N GLY A 66 -10.88 -3.22 0.83
CA GLY A 66 -10.94 -2.73 -0.55
C GLY A 66 -9.57 -2.74 -1.22
N ALA A 67 -8.52 -2.28 -0.53
CA ALA A 67 -7.16 -2.32 -1.04
C ALA A 67 -6.66 -3.75 -1.29
N ALA A 68 -6.90 -4.65 -0.35
CA ALA A 68 -6.51 -6.06 -0.47
C ALA A 68 -7.21 -6.73 -1.66
N VAL A 69 -8.52 -6.51 -1.83
CA VAL A 69 -9.28 -7.04 -2.97
C VAL A 69 -8.80 -6.42 -4.29
N GLY A 70 -8.60 -5.10 -4.33
CA GLY A 70 -8.10 -4.40 -5.51
C GLY A 70 -6.75 -4.92 -5.99
N GLY A 71 -5.79 -5.04 -5.06
CA GLY A 71 -4.48 -5.63 -5.35
C GLY A 71 -4.58 -7.09 -5.78
N ALA A 72 -5.42 -7.90 -5.12
CA ALA A 72 -5.61 -9.31 -5.46
C ALA A 72 -6.20 -9.50 -6.86
N VAL A 73 -7.15 -8.65 -7.29
CA VAL A 73 -7.71 -8.70 -8.65
C VAL A 73 -6.64 -8.43 -9.70
N VAL A 74 -5.81 -7.40 -9.50
CA VAL A 74 -4.71 -7.07 -10.44
C VAL A 74 -3.64 -8.17 -10.43
N SER A 75 -3.32 -8.73 -9.26
CA SER A 75 -2.43 -9.88 -9.12
C SER A 75 -2.97 -11.12 -9.84
N MET A 76 -4.28 -11.36 -9.78
CA MET A 76 -4.92 -12.47 -10.50
C MET A 76 -4.81 -12.29 -12.02
N ILE A 77 -4.95 -11.06 -12.54
CA ILE A 77 -4.69 -10.76 -13.96
C ILE A 77 -3.25 -11.14 -14.32
N PHE A 78 -2.27 -10.70 -13.52
CA PHE A 78 -0.87 -11.07 -13.73
C PHE A 78 -0.66 -12.59 -13.76
N GLY A 79 -1.22 -13.29 -12.78
CA GLY A 79 -1.14 -14.75 -12.69
C GLY A 79 -1.79 -15.46 -13.88
N VAL A 80 -2.92 -14.97 -14.38
CA VAL A 80 -3.55 -15.53 -15.59
C VAL A 80 -2.66 -15.36 -16.82
N LEU A 81 -2.13 -14.14 -17.03
CA LEU A 81 -1.28 -13.84 -18.18
C LEU A 81 0.00 -14.68 -18.16
N THR A 82 0.66 -14.78 -17.00
CA THR A 82 1.96 -15.46 -16.89
C THR A 82 1.82 -16.97 -16.81
N GLN A 83 0.87 -17.49 -16.03
CA GLN A 83 0.76 -18.94 -15.79
C GLN A 83 -0.05 -19.68 -16.85
N TYR A 84 -1.12 -19.07 -17.37
CA TYR A 84 -1.99 -19.74 -18.35
C TYR A 84 -1.68 -19.33 -19.78
N LEU A 85 -1.40 -18.04 -20.02
CA LEU A 85 -1.07 -17.54 -21.36
C LEU A 85 0.43 -17.53 -21.66
N LEU A 86 1.27 -17.95 -20.69
CA LEU A 86 2.72 -18.12 -20.84
C LEU A 86 3.42 -16.85 -21.36
N THR A 87 2.93 -15.67 -20.95
CA THR A 87 3.55 -14.40 -21.32
C THR A 87 4.87 -14.18 -20.58
N ASN A 88 5.71 -13.32 -21.12
CA ASN A 88 6.96 -12.95 -20.47
C ASN A 88 6.68 -12.14 -19.19
N HIS A 89 7.12 -12.65 -18.03
CA HIS A 89 6.90 -12.04 -16.71
C HIS A 89 7.36 -10.58 -16.62
N VAL A 90 8.52 -10.26 -17.20
CA VAL A 90 9.10 -8.91 -17.16
C VAL A 90 8.26 -7.93 -17.95
N ALA A 91 7.94 -8.27 -19.20
CA ALA A 91 7.13 -7.41 -20.07
C ALA A 91 5.70 -7.25 -19.51
N THR A 92 5.09 -8.34 -19.05
CA THR A 92 3.77 -8.32 -18.43
C THR A 92 3.75 -7.50 -17.14
N GLY A 93 4.76 -7.66 -16.28
CA GLY A 93 4.87 -6.90 -15.03
C GLY A 93 4.98 -5.40 -15.28
N LEU A 94 5.90 -4.96 -16.14
CA LEU A 94 6.05 -3.55 -16.49
C LEU A 94 4.78 -2.96 -17.14
N ALA A 95 4.13 -3.72 -18.02
CA ALA A 95 2.86 -3.31 -18.61
C ALA A 95 1.76 -3.16 -17.56
N LEU A 96 1.71 -4.07 -16.58
CA LEU A 96 0.76 -4.01 -15.49
C LEU A 96 1.00 -2.84 -14.53
N THR A 97 2.27 -2.47 -14.32
CA THR A 97 2.61 -1.25 -13.56
C THR A 97 2.09 0.00 -14.26
N LEU A 98 2.34 0.15 -15.56
CA LEU A 98 1.80 1.26 -16.35
C LEU A 98 0.26 1.26 -16.38
N PHE A 99 -0.34 0.08 -16.52
CA PHE A 99 -1.78 -0.09 -16.44
C PHE A 99 -2.32 0.35 -15.08
N GLY A 100 -1.68 -0.06 -13.98
CA GLY A 100 -2.07 0.31 -12.62
C GLY A 100 -2.02 1.83 -12.40
N VAL A 101 -0.98 2.50 -12.90
CA VAL A 101 -0.88 3.97 -12.87
C VAL A 101 -2.05 4.61 -13.63
N GLY A 102 -2.32 4.17 -14.86
CA GLY A 102 -3.39 4.72 -15.70
C GLY A 102 -4.79 4.44 -15.14
N LEU A 103 -5.04 3.20 -14.71
CA LEU A 103 -6.31 2.79 -14.09
C LEU A 103 -6.56 3.58 -12.82
N SER A 104 -5.54 3.74 -11.98
CA SER A 104 -5.69 4.46 -10.72
C SER A 104 -5.94 5.95 -10.93
N ALA A 105 -5.29 6.56 -11.93
CA ALA A 105 -5.58 7.92 -12.32
C ALA A 105 -7.03 8.08 -12.79
N LEU A 106 -7.55 7.15 -13.61
CA LEU A 106 -8.92 7.19 -14.12
C LEU A 106 -9.95 7.00 -13.01
N VAL A 107 -9.79 5.96 -12.19
CA VAL A 107 -10.72 5.61 -11.10
C VAL A 107 -10.70 6.67 -10.00
N GLY A 108 -9.52 7.24 -9.71
CA GLY A 108 -9.34 8.25 -8.69
C GLY A 108 -9.72 9.68 -9.08
N GLN A 109 -10.07 9.97 -10.35
CA GLN A 109 -10.28 11.36 -10.80
C GLN A 109 -11.30 12.15 -9.97
N GLY A 110 -12.39 11.51 -9.53
CA GLY A 110 -13.45 12.13 -8.72
C GLY A 110 -13.08 12.40 -7.26
N TYR A 111 -11.95 11.87 -6.80
CA TYR A 111 -11.54 11.83 -5.39
C TYR A 111 -10.30 12.70 -5.09
N GLN A 112 -9.85 13.53 -6.06
CA GLN A 112 -8.63 14.33 -5.92
C GLN A 112 -8.74 15.49 -4.92
N ALA A 113 -9.96 15.96 -4.63
CA ALA A 113 -10.23 17.11 -3.76
C ALA A 113 -11.00 16.74 -2.48
N THR A 114 -11.18 15.45 -2.21
CA THR A 114 -11.89 14.97 -1.02
C THR A 114 -10.98 14.94 0.21
N ASN A 115 -11.55 15.20 1.38
CA ASN A 115 -10.81 15.15 2.64
C ASN A 115 -10.29 13.73 2.89
N GLN A 116 -9.12 13.64 3.50
CA GLN A 116 -8.54 12.37 3.93
C GLN A 116 -9.45 11.76 5.01
N VAL A 117 -9.78 10.47 4.87
CA VAL A 117 -10.41 9.71 5.96
C VAL A 117 -9.39 9.60 7.09
N PRO A 118 -9.68 10.11 8.30
CA PRO A 118 -8.72 10.07 9.39
C PRO A 118 -8.41 8.61 9.75
N VAL A 119 -7.17 8.18 9.55
CA VAL A 119 -6.71 6.91 10.10
C VAL A 119 -6.58 7.10 11.61
N THR A 120 -7.36 6.36 12.39
CA THR A 120 -7.32 6.45 13.85
C THR A 120 -5.96 5.95 14.34
N LYS A 121 -5.13 6.87 14.84
CA LYS A 121 -3.86 6.52 15.48
C LYS A 121 -4.16 5.72 16.75
N MET A 122 -3.42 4.64 16.97
CA MET A 122 -3.56 3.82 18.18
C MET A 122 -2.31 4.04 19.05
N PRO A 123 -2.23 5.14 19.83
CA PRO A 123 -1.11 5.36 20.72
C PRO A 123 -1.10 4.29 21.81
N ILE A 124 0.01 3.55 21.93
CA ILE A 124 0.19 2.56 22.99
C ILE A 124 0.45 3.31 24.32
N PRO A 125 -0.46 3.23 25.31
CA PRO A 125 -0.29 3.96 26.57
C PRO A 125 1.05 3.63 27.24
N MET A 126 1.68 4.62 27.88
CA MET A 126 3.04 4.59 28.45
C MET A 126 4.21 4.58 27.46
N LEU A 127 4.15 3.83 26.37
CA LEU A 127 5.25 3.74 25.40
C LEU A 127 5.30 4.94 24.44
N SER A 128 4.15 5.55 24.13
CA SER A 128 4.05 6.74 23.29
C SER A 128 4.67 8.02 23.90
N ASP A 129 4.96 8.03 25.20
CA ASP A 129 5.43 9.21 25.93
C ASP A 129 6.94 9.22 26.15
N ILE A 130 7.65 8.17 25.75
CA ILE A 130 9.11 8.10 25.84
C ILE A 130 9.71 9.18 24.91
N PRO A 131 10.57 10.09 25.40
CA PRO A 131 11.19 11.10 24.56
C PRO A 131 12.03 10.42 23.47
N VAL A 132 11.96 10.94 22.24
CA VAL A 132 12.59 10.39 21.02
C VAL A 132 11.97 9.07 20.55
N LEU A 133 11.93 8.02 21.38
CA LEU A 133 11.45 6.69 20.97
C LEU A 133 9.93 6.60 20.81
N GLY A 134 9.16 7.29 21.66
CA GLY A 134 7.70 7.35 21.61
C GLY A 134 7.19 7.84 20.26
N PRO A 135 7.63 9.01 19.77
CA PRO A 135 7.26 9.52 18.45
C PRO A 135 7.75 8.66 17.28
N ILE A 136 8.90 8.00 17.41
CA ILE A 136 9.49 7.21 16.31
C ILE A 136 8.82 5.85 16.15
N LEU A 137 8.40 5.21 17.25
CA LEU A 137 7.94 3.82 17.23
C LEU A 137 6.50 3.64 17.70
N PHE A 138 5.98 4.47 18.59
CA PHE A 138 4.77 4.17 19.39
C PHE A 138 3.60 5.13 19.16
N ARG A 139 3.64 5.94 18.09
CA ARG A 139 2.58 6.92 17.73
C ARG A 139 2.00 6.72 16.33
N HIS A 140 2.15 5.51 15.77
CA HIS A 140 1.71 5.19 14.42
C HIS A 140 0.30 4.61 14.40
N ASP A 141 -0.24 4.44 13.20
CA ASP A 141 -1.44 3.66 12.96
C ASP A 141 -1.17 2.15 13.06
N GLY A 142 -2.23 1.36 13.14
CA GLY A 142 -2.16 -0.09 13.36
C GLY A 142 -1.34 -0.86 12.32
N VAL A 143 -1.21 -0.36 11.09
CA VAL A 143 -0.49 -1.05 10.01
C VAL A 143 1.00 -1.15 10.29
N VAL A 144 1.58 -0.13 10.95
CA VAL A 144 3.01 -0.13 11.31
C VAL A 144 3.35 -1.23 12.31
N TYR A 145 2.36 -1.78 13.02
CA TYR A 145 2.53 -2.82 14.03
C TYR A 145 2.17 -4.23 13.55
N LEU A 146 1.89 -4.41 12.26
CA LEU A 146 1.52 -5.69 11.64
C LEU A 146 2.73 -6.36 10.99
#